data_AF-A0A0B7NC64-F1
#
_entry.id   AF-A0A0B7NC64-F1
#
_cell.length_a   1.000
_cell.length_b   1.000
_cell.length_c   1.000
_cell.angle_alpha   90.00
_cell.angle_beta   90.00
_cell.angle_gamma   90.00
#
_symmetry.space_group_name_H-M   'P 1'
#
loop_
_entity.id
_entity.type
_entity.pdbx_description
1 polymer ?
#
loop_
_entity_poly.entity_id
_entity_poly.type
_entity_poly.pdbx_seq_one_letter_code
_entity_poly.pdbx_strand_id
1 'polypeptide(L)'
;MNLTWNDSALMAQFKLQLKDFIVRELARRPECHTLDELIIASIEIENVFTSTRQPRTQIKYTSTSNHPSFNRERGEPMDVSSLNVFTD
;
A
#
# COMPACT_ATOMS: atom_id res chain seq x y z
N MET A 1 -21.13 46.33 13.20
CA MET A 1 -20.43 45.50 14.22
C MET A 1 -19.46 44.60 13.49
N ASN A 2 -18.16 44.76 13.71
CA ASN A 2 -17.15 43.90 13.11
C ASN A 2 -17.06 42.65 13.97
N LEU A 3 -17.70 41.54 13.56
CA LEU A 3 -17.57 40.25 14.24
C LEU A 3 -16.20 39.67 13.88
N THR A 4 -15.16 40.18 14.54
CA THR A 4 -13.82 39.58 14.48
C THR A 4 -13.86 38.32 15.34
N TRP A 5 -13.73 37.16 14.71
CA TRP A 5 -13.55 35.91 15.42
C TRP A 5 -12.30 36.00 16.28
N ASN A 6 -12.40 35.63 17.57
CA ASN A 6 -11.22 35.40 18.39
C ASN A 6 -10.66 34.00 18.08
N ASP A 7 -9.36 33.82 18.27
CA ASP A 7 -8.66 32.57 17.91
C ASP A 7 -9.31 31.35 18.57
N SER A 8 -9.80 31.49 19.80
CA SER A 8 -10.51 30.43 20.51
C SER A 8 -11.80 29.99 19.80
N ALA A 9 -12.60 30.94 19.29
CA ALA A 9 -13.81 30.64 18.55
C ALA A 9 -13.49 29.98 17.21
N LEU A 10 -12.42 30.43 16.53
CA LEU A 10 -11.99 29.85 15.26
C LEU A 10 -11.45 28.42 15.45
N MET A 11 -10.68 28.17 16.51
CA MET A 11 -10.23 26.84 16.89
C MET A 11 -11.39 25.92 17.26
N ALA A 12 -12.37 26.42 18.02
CA ALA A 12 -13.58 25.66 18.35
C ALA A 12 -14.37 25.28 17.10
N GLN A 13 -14.57 26.23 16.18
CA GLN A 13 -15.23 26.00 14.90
C GLN A 13 -14.49 24.96 14.06
N PHE A 14 -13.16 25.04 14.01
CA PHE A 14 -12.34 24.06 13.31
C PHE A 14 -12.50 22.65 13.91
N LYS A 15 -12.44 22.50 15.24
CA LYS A 15 -12.63 21.20 15.92
C LYS A 15 -13.98 20.55 15.59
N LEU A 16 -15.05 21.35 15.45
CA LEU A 16 -16.38 20.84 15.08
C LEU A 16 -16.45 20.26 13.65
N GLN A 17 -15.57 20.70 12.75
CA GLN A 17 -15.54 20.21 11.36
C GLN A 17 -14.63 19.00 11.16
N LEU A 18 -13.87 18.59 12.19
CA LEU A 18 -12.98 17.45 12.11
C LEU A 18 -13.73 16.12 12.16
N LYS A 19 -13.19 15.12 11.48
CA LYS A 19 -13.69 13.74 11.55
C LYS A 19 -13.49 13.18 12.96
N ASP A 20 -14.44 12.37 13.46
CA ASP A 20 -14.43 11.83 14.82
C ASP A 20 -13.15 11.11 15.24
N PHE A 21 -12.47 10.44 14.29
CA PHE A 21 -11.22 9.75 14.60
C PHE A 21 -10.08 10.74 14.86
N ILE A 22 -10.06 11.89 14.18
CA ILE A 22 -9.07 12.95 14.40
C ILE A 22 -9.30 13.57 15.78
N VAL A 23 -10.56 13.90 16.12
CA VAL A 23 -10.91 14.46 17.43
C VAL A 23 -10.49 13.53 18.58
N ARG A 24 -10.77 12.22 18.46
CA ARG A 24 -10.35 11.22 19.46
C ARG A 24 -8.84 11.04 19.57
N GLU A 25 -8.10 11.26 18.49
CA GLU A 25 -6.64 11.21 18.50
C GLU A 25 -6.04 12.48 19.10
N LEU A 26 -6.58 13.66 18.76
CA LEU A 26 -6.18 14.93 19.37
C LEU A 26 -6.38 14.93 20.89
N ALA A 27 -7.46 14.33 21.40
CA ALA A 27 -7.70 14.21 22.85
C ALA A 27 -6.64 13.37 23.61
N ARG A 28 -5.80 12.61 22.89
CA ARG A 28 -4.70 11.81 23.46
C ARG A 28 -3.33 12.48 23.30
N ARG A 29 -3.25 13.60 22.59
CA ARG A 29 -2.03 14.38 22.35
C ARG A 29 -1.94 15.58 23.28
N PRO A 30 -0.78 16.23 23.41
CA PRO A 30 -0.67 17.53 24.08
C PRO A 30 -1.65 18.54 23.49
N GLU A 31 -2.16 19.44 24.34
CA GLU A 31 -3.11 20.46 23.93
C GLU A 31 -2.47 21.45 22.93
N CYS A 32 -3.19 21.74 21.84
CA CYS A 32 -2.80 22.77 20.88
C CYS A 32 -3.31 24.13 21.35
N HIS A 33 -2.43 25.13 21.38
CA HIS A 33 -2.74 26.48 21.88
C HIS A 33 -3.02 27.47 20.75
N THR A 34 -2.64 27.12 19.52
CA THR A 34 -2.87 27.94 18.33
C THR A 34 -3.64 27.16 17.26
N LEU A 35 -4.29 27.90 16.35
CA LEU A 35 -4.97 27.30 15.21
C LEU A 35 -4.00 26.54 14.31
N ASP A 36 -2.80 27.08 14.08
CA ASP A 36 -1.79 26.47 13.22
C ASP A 36 -1.33 25.11 13.77
N GLU A 37 -1.05 25.03 15.07
CA GLU A 37 -0.73 23.76 15.74
C GLU A 37 -1.85 22.72 15.56
N LEU A 38 -3.10 23.16 15.73
CA LEU A 38 -4.26 22.30 15.61
C LEU A 38 -4.46 21.79 14.18
N ILE A 39 -4.23 22.63 13.18
CA ILE A 39 -4.29 22.26 11.75
C ILE A 39 -3.19 21.23 11.44
N ILE A 40 -1.94 21.52 11.81
CA ILE A 40 -0.79 20.64 11.57
C ILE A 40 -1.04 19.27 12.22
N ALA A 41 -1.41 19.25 13.50
CA ALA A 41 -1.68 18.01 14.21
C ALA A 41 -2.81 17.20 13.55
N SER A 42 -3.86 17.87 13.07
CA SER A 42 -4.99 17.22 12.39
C SER A 42 -4.57 16.57 11.06
N ILE A 43 -3.73 17.24 10.28
CA ILE A 43 -3.17 16.73 9.02
C ILE A 43 -2.27 15.51 9.27
N GLU A 44 -1.40 15.58 10.28
CA GLU A 44 -0.53 14.46 10.65
C GLU A 44 -1.32 13.22 11.04
N ILE A 45 -2.38 13.39 11.84
CA ILE A 45 -3.26 12.30 12.23
C ILE A 45 -3.90 11.67 10.99
N GLU A 46 -4.48 12.48 10.11
CA GLU A 46 -5.10 11.98 8.88
C GLU A 46 -4.10 11.22 7.99
N ASN A 47 -2.87 11.71 7.86
CA ASN A 47 -1.82 11.06 7.08
C ASN A 47 -1.44 9.68 7.65
N VAL A 48 -1.34 9.53 8.97
CA VAL A 48 -1.07 8.22 9.61
C VAL A 48 -2.21 7.24 9.36
N PHE A 49 -3.46 7.69 9.51
CA PHE A 49 -4.65 6.85 9.30
C PHE A 49 -4.87 6.48 7.82
N THR A 50 -4.53 7.35 6.88
CA THR A 50 -4.66 7.07 5.45
C THR A 50 -3.51 6.21 4.93
N SER A 51 -2.29 6.42 5.43
CA SER A 51 -1.12 5.59 5.07
C SER A 51 -1.29 4.13 5.51
N THR A 52 -1.94 3.88 6.64
CA THR A 52 -2.26 2.52 7.11
C THR A 52 -3.43 1.87 6.36
N ARG A 53 -4.26 2.67 5.67
CA ARG A 53 -5.42 2.20 4.89
C ARG A 53 -5.13 2.02 3.41
N GLN A 54 -3.98 2.47 2.90
CA GLN A 54 -3.57 2.07 1.57
C GLN A 54 -3.45 0.54 1.58
N PRO A 55 -4.19 -0.18 0.71
CA PRO A 55 -3.81 -1.55 0.44
C PRO A 55 -2.41 -1.43 -0.11
N ARG A 56 -1.42 -1.81 0.71
CA ARG A 56 -0.06 -2.06 0.24
C ARG A 56 -0.29 -3.03 -0.90
N THR A 57 -0.26 -2.53 -2.13
CA THR A 57 -0.09 -3.34 -3.31
C THR A 57 1.29 -3.91 -3.10
N GLN A 58 1.35 -4.99 -2.32
CA GLN A 58 2.39 -5.96 -2.46
C GLN A 58 2.24 -6.35 -3.92
N ILE A 59 3.05 -5.70 -4.76
CA ILE A 59 3.53 -6.31 -5.97
C ILE A 59 4.13 -7.61 -5.44
N LYS A 60 3.29 -8.66 -5.45
CA LYS A 60 3.77 -10.02 -5.34
C LYS A 60 4.66 -10.14 -6.56
N TYR A 61 5.96 -9.92 -6.37
CA TYR A 61 6.92 -10.58 -7.21
C TYR A 61 6.68 -12.06 -6.91
N THR A 62 5.73 -12.66 -7.64
CA THR A 62 5.79 -14.08 -7.90
C THR A 62 7.11 -14.24 -8.64
N SER A 63 8.18 -14.53 -7.90
CA SER A 63 9.32 -15.22 -8.46
C SER A 63 8.79 -16.57 -8.91
N THR A 64 8.09 -16.59 -10.05
CA THR A 64 8.04 -17.77 -10.89
C THR A 64 9.46 -17.86 -11.42
N SER A 65 10.34 -18.47 -10.62
CA SER A 65 11.56 -19.06 -11.14
C SER A 65 11.11 -20.18 -12.07
N ASN A 66 10.63 -19.81 -13.26
CA ASN A 66 10.52 -20.66 -14.40
C ASN A 66 11.95 -20.93 -14.82
N HIS A 67 12.59 -21.89 -14.15
CA HIS A 67 13.66 -22.63 -14.79
C HIS A 67 13.07 -23.16 -16.10
N PRO A 68 13.62 -22.80 -17.27
CA PRO A 68 13.23 -23.45 -18.49
C PRO A 68 13.78 -24.87 -18.39
N SER A 69 12.95 -25.82 -17.96
CA SER A 69 13.23 -27.20 -18.27
C SER A 69 13.12 -27.28 -19.79
N PHE A 70 14.27 -27.38 -20.43
CA PHE A 70 14.43 -27.67 -21.84
C PHE A 70 13.71 -29.00 -22.11
N ASN A 71 12.41 -28.93 -22.44
CA ASN A 71 11.70 -30.07 -22.99
C ASN A 71 11.24 -29.68 -24.39
N ARG A 72 12.26 -29.50 -25.24
CA ARG A 72 12.12 -29.39 -26.68
C ARG A 72 11.86 -30.81 -27.19
N GLU A 73 10.59 -31.10 -27.38
CA GLU A 73 10.04 -31.82 -28.54
C GLU A 73 10.66 -33.18 -28.90
N ARG A 74 9.88 -34.23 -28.64
CA ARG A 74 9.50 -35.25 -29.64
C ARG A 74 10.62 -35.64 -30.62
N GLY A 75 11.26 -36.78 -30.36
CA GLY A 75 12.08 -37.47 -31.34
C GLY A 75 12.67 -38.74 -30.72
N GLU A 76 12.04 -39.88 -31.01
CA GLU A 76 12.60 -41.21 -30.82
C GLU A 76 14.11 -41.21 -31.15
N PRO A 77 15.00 -41.77 -30.31
CA PRO A 77 16.32 -42.11 -30.80
C PRO A 77 16.14 -43.17 -31.88
N MET A 78 16.34 -42.80 -33.14
CA MET A 78 16.57 -43.78 -34.20
C MET A 78 17.72 -44.68 -33.76
N ASP A 79 17.38 -45.92 -33.40
CA ASP A 79 18.34 -47.00 -33.28
C ASP A 79 18.89 -47.30 -34.67
N VAL A 80 20.01 -46.68 -34.99
CA VAL A 80 20.83 -47.00 -36.17
C VAL A 80 21.90 -48.03 -35.80
N SER A 81 21.51 -49.04 -35.02
CA SER A 81 22.14 -50.36 -35.07
C SER A 81 21.87 -50.98 -36.44
N SER A 82 22.64 -50.51 -37.41
CA SER A 82 23.28 -51.32 -38.44
C SER A 82 23.40 -52.78 -37.93
N LEU A 83 22.83 -53.81 -38.55
CA LEU A 83 23.01 -54.17 -39.96
C LEU A 83 22.01 -55.30 -40.34
N ASN A 84 21.43 -55.22 -41.54
CA ASN A 84 20.70 -56.31 -42.19
C ASN A 84 21.58 -57.57 -42.38
N VAL A 85 21.00 -58.77 -42.29
CA VAL A 85 20.85 -59.73 -43.41
C VAL A 85 19.97 -60.90 -42.93
N PHE A 86 18.79 -61.05 -43.54
CA PHE A 86 18.10 -62.34 -43.65
C PHE A 86 18.59 -63.03 -44.92
N THR A 87 19.04 -64.26 -44.81
CA THR A 87 18.94 -65.27 -45.87
C THR A 87 18.67 -66.63 -45.22
N ASP A 88 17.77 -67.38 -45.85
CA ASP A 88 17.33 -68.77 -45.61
C ASP A 88 18.33 -69.71 -44.92
#